data_AF-H8K3H0-F1
#
_entry.id   AF-H8K3H0-F1
#
_cell.length_a   1.000
_cell.length_b   1.000
_cell.length_c   1.000
_cell.angle_alpha   90.00
_cell.angle_beta   90.00
_cell.angle_gamma   90.00
#
_symmetry.space_group_name_H-M   'P 1'
#
loop_
_entity.id
_entity.type
_entity.pdbx_description
1 polymer ?
#
loop_
_entity_poly.entity_id
_entity_poly.type
_entity_poly.pdbx_seq_one_letter_code
_entity_poly.pdbx_strand_id
1 'polypeptide(L)'
;MDTNSRNRLIKSAAYLSVTTALIILSIKLYAWVVTDSQSILASLIDSMLDITSSFINLIALRFALQPPDHHHRFGHEKMQDLTIFSQSIFCFASAFFVGFSSVKSLFEKTKPENISDGTTVMYVCIFLTIILVLYQTYVIKKTGSEIVKADKLHYFTDLLTNVIVIISINLSDYFWFVDPLFGVVISLYIFHSSYSLFRKAFKNLVDHELPEQDRQKIISIVNNHLGAKGMHEMKTRYAGQKAFIQCHLEMDGDMSLYNAHKISDEIAFEILQEFPEAEIIIHQDPFGIEEHVNYREYIVDKEANFNNFFMEQALKQAKIAFDKNEVPVGAVIVDRLNQKIVASTHNNTEEKNNALYHAEIIAINEACNLISSKNLNDYDIYVTLEPCAMCAAAIAHSRLKRLFYGASDSKHGAVESNLRYFNSSACFHRPEIYSGILAEDSGLLMKEFFKRIRTVISSHSDNLDDVIPAKAGIHTKFLKTKS
;
A
#
# COMPACT_ATOMS: atom_id res chain seq x y z
N MET A 1 21.23 -17.28 -26.60
CA MET A 1 20.99 -18.70 -26.31
C MET A 1 19.49 -18.88 -26.27
N ASP A 2 18.92 -19.87 -26.97
CA ASP A 2 17.46 -20.08 -26.97
C ASP A 2 16.91 -20.34 -25.55
N THR A 3 15.72 -19.80 -25.24
CA THR A 3 15.09 -19.81 -23.91
C THR A 3 14.88 -21.24 -23.40
N ASN A 4 14.55 -22.19 -24.29
CA ASN A 4 14.41 -23.59 -23.91
C ASN A 4 15.74 -24.23 -23.50
N SER A 5 16.82 -23.92 -24.24
CA SER A 5 18.16 -24.40 -23.91
C SER A 5 18.64 -23.82 -22.58
N ARG A 6 18.32 -22.55 -22.30
CA ARG A 6 18.57 -21.90 -21.00
C ARG A 6 17.85 -22.59 -19.86
N ASN A 7 16.55 -22.82 -20.02
CA ASN A 7 15.73 -23.43 -18.99
C ASN A 7 16.16 -24.88 -18.71
N ARG A 8 16.62 -25.62 -19.72
CA ARG A 8 17.19 -26.96 -19.55
C ARG A 8 18.48 -26.94 -18.73
N LEU A 9 19.39 -26.00 -18.99
CA LEU A 9 20.63 -25.88 -18.21
C LEU A 9 20.35 -25.53 -16.74
N ILE A 10 19.44 -24.58 -16.49
CA ILE A 10 19.04 -24.20 -15.12
C ILE A 10 18.43 -25.41 -14.39
N LYS A 11 17.50 -26.13 -15.02
CA LYS A 11 16.88 -27.33 -14.45
C LYS A 11 17.93 -28.43 -14.17
N SER A 12 18.88 -28.63 -15.07
CA SER A 12 19.94 -29.62 -14.88
C SER A 12 20.81 -29.33 -13.65
N ALA A 13 21.10 -28.05 -13.35
CA ALA A 13 21.85 -27.67 -12.16
C ALA A 13 21.07 -27.99 -10.87
N ALA A 14 19.76 -27.72 -10.86
CA ALA A 14 18.90 -28.03 -9.73
C ALA A 14 18.75 -29.53 -9.50
N TYR A 15 18.60 -30.32 -10.57
CA TYR A 15 18.58 -31.79 -10.45
C TYR A 15 19.90 -32.34 -9.94
N LEU A 16 21.03 -31.81 -10.42
CA LEU A 16 22.36 -32.19 -9.93
C LEU A 16 22.53 -31.84 -8.44
N SER A 17 22.06 -30.67 -8.02
CA SER A 17 22.08 -30.20 -6.63
C SER A 17 21.33 -31.17 -5.70
N VAL A 18 20.06 -31.44 -5.99
CA VAL A 18 19.24 -32.40 -5.22
C VAL A 18 19.85 -33.81 -5.23
N THR A 19 20.33 -34.29 -6.38
CA THR A 19 20.93 -35.63 -6.48
C THR A 19 22.21 -35.72 -5.64
N THR A 20 23.05 -34.69 -5.68
CA THR A 20 24.29 -34.62 -4.89
C THR A 20 23.98 -34.58 -3.40
N ALA A 21 22.99 -33.77 -2.99
CA ALA A 21 22.53 -33.69 -1.60
C ALA A 21 22.05 -35.06 -1.06
N LEU A 22 21.26 -35.78 -1.86
CA LEU A 22 20.78 -37.13 -1.53
C LEU A 22 21.94 -38.14 -1.41
N ILE A 23 22.93 -38.06 -2.28
CA ILE A 23 24.12 -38.91 -2.22
C ILE A 23 24.93 -38.61 -0.94
N ILE A 24 25.19 -37.33 -0.64
CA ILE A 24 25.92 -36.91 0.57
C ILE A 24 25.19 -37.38 1.83
N LEU A 25 23.87 -37.19 1.90
CA LEU A 25 23.06 -37.68 3.03
C LEU A 25 23.17 -39.21 3.16
N SER A 26 23.06 -39.94 2.06
CA SER A 26 23.14 -41.41 2.08
C SER A 26 24.49 -41.90 2.59
N ILE A 27 25.59 -41.27 2.16
CA ILE A 27 26.94 -41.58 2.62
C ILE A 27 27.09 -41.28 4.11
N LYS A 28 26.65 -40.09 4.57
CA LYS A 28 26.72 -39.71 5.99
C LYS A 28 25.84 -40.59 6.88
N LEU A 29 24.66 -40.98 6.39
CA LEU A 29 23.75 -41.87 7.11
C LEU A 29 24.38 -43.26 7.29
N TYR A 30 24.96 -43.81 6.22
CA TYR A 30 25.70 -45.06 6.30
C TYR A 30 26.88 -44.96 7.26
N ALA A 31 27.67 -43.90 7.17
CA ALA A 31 28.81 -43.66 8.06
C ALA A 31 28.37 -43.58 9.53
N TRP A 32 27.27 -42.88 9.82
CA TRP A 32 26.72 -42.78 11.17
C TRP A 32 26.27 -44.14 11.71
N VAL A 33 25.51 -44.93 10.93
CA VAL A 33 25.04 -46.26 11.35
C VAL A 33 26.20 -47.20 11.67
N VAL A 34 27.33 -47.08 10.96
CA VAL A 34 28.51 -47.93 11.16
C VAL A 34 29.36 -47.45 12.34
N THR A 35 29.47 -46.15 12.55
CA THR A 35 30.40 -45.56 13.54
C THR A 35 29.75 -45.19 14.88
N ASP A 36 28.42 -45.07 14.92
CA ASP A 36 27.64 -44.52 16.05
C ASP A 36 28.17 -43.17 16.58
N SER A 37 28.80 -42.39 15.69
CA SER A 37 29.51 -41.17 16.05
C SER A 37 28.57 -39.96 16.16
N GLN A 38 28.64 -39.25 17.28
CA GLN A 38 27.85 -38.03 17.52
C GLN A 38 28.23 -36.87 16.61
N SER A 39 29.50 -36.79 16.18
CA SER A 39 29.96 -35.75 15.25
C SER A 39 29.42 -35.97 13.83
N ILE A 40 29.31 -37.22 13.39
CA ILE A 40 28.69 -37.57 12.10
C ILE A 40 27.18 -37.34 12.16
N LEU A 41 26.53 -37.60 13.30
CA LEU A 41 25.11 -37.28 13.49
C LEU A 41 24.82 -35.78 13.37
N ALA A 42 25.65 -34.92 13.97
CA ALA A 42 25.51 -33.47 13.80
C ALA A 42 25.64 -33.06 12.32
N SER A 43 26.66 -33.58 11.63
CA SER A 43 26.88 -33.32 10.20
C SER A 43 25.78 -33.90 9.30
N LEU A 44 25.08 -34.94 9.75
CA LEU A 44 23.94 -35.53 9.05
C LEU A 44 22.72 -34.61 9.13
N ILE A 45 22.45 -34.02 10.29
CA ILE A 45 21.35 -33.05 10.50
C ILE A 45 21.54 -31.85 9.56
N ASP A 46 22.76 -31.33 9.44
CA ASP A 46 23.07 -30.24 8.50
C ASP A 46 22.72 -30.65 7.06
N SER A 47 23.13 -31.85 6.62
CA SER A 47 22.80 -32.35 5.29
C SER A 47 21.31 -32.63 5.05
N MET A 48 20.51 -32.85 6.10
CA MET A 48 19.05 -32.90 5.97
C MET A 48 18.46 -31.50 5.70
N LEU A 49 19.01 -30.45 6.33
CA LEU A 49 18.63 -29.07 6.05
C LEU A 49 19.04 -28.66 4.62
N ASP A 50 20.19 -29.12 4.13
CA ASP A 50 20.68 -28.87 2.76
C ASP A 50 19.74 -29.48 1.70
N ILE A 51 19.26 -30.71 1.94
CA ILE A 51 18.28 -31.35 1.05
C ILE A 51 16.98 -30.54 1.02
N THR A 52 16.54 -30.04 2.17
CA THR A 52 15.32 -29.22 2.27
C THR A 52 15.46 -27.96 1.43
N SER A 53 16.59 -27.25 1.56
CA SER A 53 16.92 -26.07 0.74
C SER A 53 16.92 -26.39 -0.76
N SER A 54 17.57 -27.49 -1.15
CA SER A 54 17.65 -27.94 -2.55
C SER A 54 16.30 -28.34 -3.14
N PHE A 55 15.43 -28.94 -2.34
CA PHE A 55 14.07 -29.29 -2.75
C PHE A 55 13.20 -28.05 -2.93
N ILE A 56 13.25 -27.10 -1.98
CA ILE A 56 12.57 -25.81 -2.10
C ILE A 56 12.99 -25.13 -3.40
N ASN A 57 14.30 -25.14 -3.67
CA ASN A 57 14.87 -24.57 -4.88
C ASN A 57 14.38 -25.27 -6.17
N LEU A 58 14.36 -26.60 -6.19
CA LEU A 58 13.85 -27.36 -7.33
C LEU A 58 12.36 -27.08 -7.60
N ILE A 59 11.54 -27.03 -6.55
CA ILE A 59 10.12 -26.71 -6.64
C ILE A 59 9.93 -25.28 -7.15
N ALA A 60 10.65 -24.32 -6.58
CA ALA A 60 10.61 -22.94 -7.00
C ALA A 60 10.96 -22.76 -8.47
N LEU A 61 12.01 -23.42 -8.95
CA LEU A 61 12.39 -23.43 -10.37
C LEU A 61 11.32 -24.03 -11.26
N ARG A 62 10.62 -25.07 -10.78
CA ARG A 62 9.51 -25.66 -11.53
C ARG A 62 8.34 -24.69 -11.67
N PHE A 63 8.06 -23.88 -10.66
CA PHE A 63 7.02 -22.84 -10.72
C PHE A 63 7.48 -21.62 -11.54
N ALA A 64 8.65 -21.06 -11.25
CA ALA A 64 9.16 -19.85 -11.90
C ALA A 64 9.36 -19.99 -13.42
N LEU A 65 9.58 -21.22 -13.92
CA LEU A 65 9.73 -21.50 -15.36
C LEU A 65 8.41 -21.87 -16.06
N GLN A 66 7.26 -21.79 -15.37
CA GLN A 66 5.95 -21.98 -16.00
C GLN A 66 5.52 -20.71 -16.74
N PRO A 67 4.88 -20.85 -17.92
CA PRO A 67 4.27 -19.71 -18.57
C PRO A 67 3.11 -19.15 -17.72
N PRO A 68 2.66 -17.90 -18.00
CA PRO A 68 1.51 -17.31 -17.33
C PRO A 68 0.26 -18.19 -17.39
N ASP A 69 -0.51 -18.20 -16.31
CA ASP A 69 -1.77 -18.94 -16.20
C ASP A 69 -2.96 -18.00 -15.89
N HIS A 70 -4.16 -18.55 -15.74
CA HIS A 70 -5.37 -17.75 -15.50
C HIS A 70 -5.34 -16.97 -14.17
N HIS A 71 -4.71 -17.54 -13.13
CA HIS A 71 -4.57 -16.94 -11.80
C HIS A 71 -3.32 -16.05 -11.70
N HIS A 72 -2.31 -16.28 -12.54
CA HIS A 72 -1.02 -15.59 -12.57
C HIS A 72 -0.75 -15.05 -13.98
N ARG A 73 -1.47 -13.99 -14.36
CA ARG A 73 -1.44 -13.40 -15.71
C ARG A 73 -0.10 -12.77 -16.09
N PHE A 74 0.66 -12.30 -15.10
CA PHE A 74 2.00 -11.73 -15.30
C PHE A 74 3.11 -12.79 -15.32
N GLY A 75 2.77 -14.07 -15.07
CA GLY A 75 3.72 -15.16 -14.93
C GLY A 75 4.07 -15.50 -13.48
N HIS A 76 5.06 -16.38 -13.33
CA HIS A 76 5.48 -16.99 -12.06
C HIS A 76 6.88 -16.55 -11.64
N GLU A 77 7.48 -15.58 -12.32
CA GLU A 77 8.87 -15.17 -12.16
C GLU A 77 9.14 -14.65 -10.75
N LYS A 78 8.16 -14.02 -10.07
CA LYS A 78 8.33 -13.58 -8.67
C LYS A 78 8.59 -14.73 -7.68
N MET A 79 8.23 -15.98 -8.03
CA MET A 79 8.56 -17.15 -7.19
C MET A 79 10.07 -17.33 -7.04
N GLN A 80 10.85 -16.90 -8.04
CA GLN A 80 12.30 -16.84 -7.97
C GLN A 80 12.77 -15.94 -6.82
N ASP A 81 12.29 -14.71 -6.79
CA ASP A 81 12.70 -13.70 -5.81
C ASP A 81 12.26 -14.12 -4.40
N LEU A 82 11.07 -14.70 -4.26
CA LEU A 82 10.58 -15.25 -2.99
C LEU A 82 11.48 -16.39 -2.46
N THR A 83 11.97 -17.24 -3.36
CA THR A 83 12.83 -18.36 -3.00
C THR A 83 14.22 -17.89 -2.57
N ILE A 84 14.81 -16.95 -3.32
CA ILE A 84 16.11 -16.34 -2.96
C ILE A 84 15.98 -15.61 -1.62
N PHE A 85 14.87 -14.92 -1.38
CA PHE A 85 14.58 -14.27 -0.11
C PHE A 85 14.54 -15.29 1.04
N SER A 86 13.80 -16.39 0.89
CA SER A 86 13.74 -17.48 1.87
C SER A 86 15.11 -18.10 2.13
N GLN A 87 15.85 -18.44 1.07
CA GLN A 87 17.19 -19.04 1.18
C GLN A 87 18.19 -18.11 1.89
N SER A 88 18.10 -16.80 1.65
CA SER A 88 18.95 -15.82 2.33
C SER A 88 18.72 -15.82 3.84
N ILE A 89 17.48 -16.04 4.30
CA ILE A 89 17.16 -16.16 5.72
C ILE A 89 17.79 -17.42 6.34
N PHE A 90 17.73 -18.56 5.64
CA PHE A 90 18.42 -19.77 6.08
C PHE A 90 19.94 -19.55 6.17
N CYS A 91 20.54 -18.92 5.16
CA CYS A 91 21.98 -18.65 5.17
C CYS A 91 22.38 -17.70 6.31
N PHE A 92 21.53 -16.73 6.68
CA PHE A 92 21.76 -15.89 7.86
C PHE A 92 21.72 -16.69 9.16
N ALA A 93 20.78 -17.62 9.30
CA ALA A 93 20.72 -18.50 10.47
C ALA A 93 21.98 -19.36 10.58
N SER A 94 22.45 -19.95 9.47
CA SER A 94 23.70 -20.71 9.42
C SER A 94 24.91 -19.84 9.75
N ALA A 95 25.00 -18.63 9.17
CA ALA A 95 26.08 -17.69 9.46
C ALA A 95 26.13 -17.33 10.95
N PHE A 96 24.98 -17.05 11.56
CA PHE A 96 24.88 -16.73 12.99
C PHE A 96 25.29 -17.92 13.85
N PHE A 97 24.79 -19.12 13.56
CA PHE A 97 25.11 -20.33 14.31
C PHE A 97 26.59 -20.69 14.24
N VAL A 98 27.18 -20.69 13.04
CA VAL A 98 28.62 -20.94 12.84
C VAL A 98 29.45 -19.88 13.54
N GLY A 99 29.08 -18.60 13.40
CA GLY A 99 29.79 -17.49 14.04
C GLY A 99 29.75 -17.58 15.56
N PHE A 100 28.57 -17.82 16.15
CA PHE A 100 28.41 -17.99 17.58
C PHE A 100 29.20 -19.19 18.11
N SER A 101 29.12 -20.34 17.44
CA SER A 101 29.85 -21.55 17.82
C SER A 101 31.36 -21.36 17.75
N SER A 102 31.84 -20.66 16.72
CA SER A 102 33.26 -20.35 16.53
C SER A 102 33.79 -19.39 17.60
N VAL A 103 33.03 -18.34 17.93
CA VAL A 103 33.38 -17.42 19.02
C VAL A 103 33.41 -18.13 20.36
N LYS A 104 32.41 -18.98 20.65
CA LYS A 104 32.36 -19.78 21.87
C LYS A 104 33.59 -20.69 21.98
N SER A 105 33.93 -21.41 20.91
CA SER A 105 35.12 -22.28 20.87
C SER A 105 36.42 -21.50 21.09
N LEU A 106 36.53 -20.26 20.59
CA LEU A 106 37.69 -19.40 20.83
C LEU A 106 37.88 -19.05 22.33
N PHE A 107 36.78 -18.84 23.06
CA PHE A 107 36.82 -18.57 24.50
C PHE A 107 37.08 -19.83 25.33
N GLU A 108 36.45 -20.95 24.96
CA GLU A 108 36.55 -22.23 25.69
C GLU A 108 37.84 -23.01 25.37
N LYS A 109 38.61 -22.59 24.35
CA LYS A 109 39.84 -23.26 23.88
C LYS A 109 39.64 -24.75 23.59
N THR A 110 38.51 -25.10 22.99
CA THR A 110 38.20 -26.48 22.65
C THR A 110 39.09 -26.95 21.50
N LYS A 111 39.62 -28.17 21.60
CA LYS A 111 40.31 -28.82 20.48
C LYS A 111 39.27 -29.50 19.59
N PRO A 112 39.50 -29.55 18.26
CA PRO A 112 38.69 -30.41 17.38
C PRO A 112 38.74 -31.85 17.92
N GLU A 113 37.59 -32.51 18.04
CA GLU A 113 37.58 -33.93 18.39
C GLU A 113 38.35 -34.71 17.31
N ASN A 114 39.13 -35.71 17.73
CA ASN A 114 39.91 -36.54 16.81
C ASN A 114 38.96 -37.47 16.03
N ILE A 115 38.47 -37.01 14.89
CA ILE A 115 37.59 -37.76 14.00
C ILE A 115 38.44 -38.64 13.07
N SER A 116 39.06 -39.68 13.61
CA SER A 116 39.86 -40.62 12.80
C SER A 116 39.00 -41.48 11.85
N ASP A 117 37.76 -41.81 12.24
CA ASP A 117 36.86 -42.67 11.45
C ASP A 117 36.01 -41.91 10.42
N GLY A 118 35.89 -40.59 10.53
CA GLY A 118 35.04 -39.75 9.67
C GLY A 118 35.77 -38.95 8.58
N THR A 119 37.11 -38.93 8.57
CA THR A 119 37.88 -38.09 7.63
C THR A 119 37.67 -38.52 6.18
N THR A 120 37.62 -39.83 5.91
CA THR A 120 37.39 -40.38 4.56
C THR A 120 36.04 -39.97 3.99
N VAL A 121 34.99 -39.99 4.82
CA VAL A 121 33.63 -39.59 4.44
C VAL A 121 33.59 -38.10 4.09
N MET A 122 34.27 -37.27 4.88
CA MET A 122 34.38 -35.84 4.60
C MET A 122 35.11 -35.54 3.28
N TYR A 123 36.20 -36.26 2.96
CA TYR A 123 36.88 -36.10 1.66
C TYR A 123 35.96 -36.42 0.49
N VAL A 124 35.16 -37.48 0.58
CA VAL A 124 34.18 -37.84 -0.47
C VAL A 124 33.11 -36.75 -0.59
N CYS A 125 32.59 -36.24 0.53
CA CYS A 125 31.59 -35.16 0.52
C CYS A 125 32.14 -33.87 -0.11
N ILE A 126 33.37 -33.49 0.22
CA ILE A 126 34.07 -32.34 -0.37
C ILE A 126 34.23 -32.53 -1.88
N PHE A 127 34.66 -33.70 -2.33
CA PHE A 127 34.85 -33.99 -3.75
C PHE A 127 33.54 -33.85 -4.54
N LEU A 128 32.45 -34.44 -4.04
CA LEU A 128 31.12 -34.30 -4.64
C LEU A 128 30.65 -32.85 -4.69
N THR A 129 30.88 -32.09 -3.60
CA THR A 129 30.50 -30.68 -3.50
C THR A 129 31.30 -29.81 -4.48
N ILE A 130 32.59 -30.09 -4.67
CA ILE A 130 33.43 -29.40 -5.68
C ILE A 130 32.86 -29.59 -7.09
N ILE A 131 32.49 -30.83 -7.46
CA ILE A 131 31.89 -31.11 -8.77
C ILE A 131 30.60 -30.29 -8.96
N LEU A 132 29.74 -30.27 -7.95
CA LEU A 132 28.50 -29.51 -7.98
C LEU A 132 28.75 -28.01 -8.14
N VAL A 133 29.63 -27.42 -7.32
CA VAL A 133 29.95 -25.98 -7.35
C VAL A 133 30.58 -25.56 -8.68
N LEU A 134 31.43 -26.41 -9.28
CA LEU A 134 32.01 -26.17 -10.61
C LEU A 134 30.92 -26.16 -11.69
N TYR A 135 30.00 -27.14 -11.66
CA TYR A 135 28.91 -27.20 -12.62
C TYR A 135 27.93 -26.02 -12.47
N GLN A 136 27.55 -25.66 -11.24
CA GLN A 136 26.73 -24.48 -10.97
C GLN A 136 27.43 -23.21 -11.46
N THR A 137 28.75 -23.08 -11.26
CA THR A 137 29.52 -21.93 -11.77
C THR A 137 29.48 -21.85 -13.29
N TYR A 138 29.58 -22.99 -13.99
CA TYR A 138 29.40 -23.05 -15.43
C TYR A 138 28.00 -22.59 -15.86
N VAL A 139 26.94 -23.08 -15.20
CA VAL A 139 25.56 -22.72 -15.51
C VAL A 139 25.26 -21.25 -15.21
N ILE A 140 25.78 -20.70 -14.11
CA ILE A 140 25.63 -19.27 -13.77
C ILE A 140 26.27 -18.40 -14.87
N LYS A 141 27.49 -18.74 -15.32
CA LYS A 141 28.17 -18.00 -16.40
C LYS A 141 27.41 -18.03 -17.72
N LYS A 142 26.65 -19.09 -18.00
CA LYS A 142 25.88 -19.24 -19.26
C LYS A 142 24.48 -18.66 -19.19
N THR A 143 23.85 -18.63 -18.01
CA THR A 143 22.41 -18.32 -17.88
C THR A 143 22.13 -17.07 -17.04
N GLY A 144 23.07 -16.63 -16.22
CA GLY A 144 22.84 -15.54 -15.26
C GLY A 144 21.77 -15.84 -14.21
N SER A 145 21.42 -17.12 -13.98
CA SER A 145 20.36 -17.49 -13.05
C SER A 145 20.72 -17.14 -11.61
N GLU A 146 19.96 -16.24 -11.00
CA GLU A 146 20.14 -15.84 -9.60
C GLU A 146 19.75 -16.96 -8.63
N ILE A 147 18.82 -17.83 -9.03
CA ILE A 147 18.43 -19.00 -8.25
C ILE A 147 19.62 -19.96 -8.08
N VAL A 148 20.28 -20.30 -9.19
CA VAL A 148 21.44 -21.20 -9.16
C VAL A 148 22.62 -20.53 -8.43
N LYS A 149 22.71 -19.21 -8.47
CA LYS A 149 23.71 -18.43 -7.73
C LYS A 149 23.49 -18.49 -6.22
N ALA A 150 22.24 -18.38 -5.76
CA ALA A 150 21.90 -18.55 -4.35
C ALA A 150 22.20 -19.97 -3.87
N ASP A 151 21.82 -20.98 -4.65
CA ASP A 151 22.14 -22.40 -4.39
C ASP A 151 23.64 -22.65 -4.29
N LYS A 152 24.41 -22.11 -5.24
CA LYS A 152 25.88 -22.21 -5.21
C LYS A 152 26.47 -21.60 -3.95
N LEU A 153 25.97 -20.45 -3.49
CA LEU A 153 26.52 -19.77 -2.32
C LEU A 153 26.41 -20.65 -1.07
N HIS A 154 25.28 -21.36 -0.92
CA HIS A 154 25.06 -22.34 0.14
C HIS A 154 26.12 -23.45 0.09
N TYR A 155 26.20 -24.19 -1.02
CA TYR A 155 27.16 -25.30 -1.16
C TYR A 155 28.63 -24.87 -1.12
N PHE A 156 28.95 -23.69 -1.64
CA PHE A 156 30.31 -23.16 -1.57
C PHE A 156 30.71 -22.86 -0.12
N THR A 157 29.77 -22.40 0.69
CA THR A 157 29.99 -22.20 2.12
C THR A 157 30.25 -23.53 2.82
N ASP A 158 29.44 -24.55 2.55
CA ASP A 158 29.62 -25.88 3.13
C ASP A 158 30.94 -26.52 2.69
N LEU A 159 31.38 -26.26 1.46
CA LEU A 159 32.68 -26.67 0.99
C LEU A 159 33.81 -26.01 1.80
N LEU A 160 33.71 -24.69 2.03
CA LEU A 160 34.71 -23.96 2.81
C LEU A 160 34.77 -24.42 4.26
N THR A 161 33.63 -24.61 4.92
CA THR A 161 33.58 -25.11 6.31
C THR A 161 34.22 -26.48 6.41
N ASN A 162 33.87 -27.43 5.53
CA ASN A 162 34.44 -28.77 5.54
C ASN A 162 35.94 -28.79 5.23
N VAL A 163 36.42 -27.97 4.29
CA VAL A 163 37.86 -27.86 3.98
C VAL A 163 38.63 -27.30 5.19
N ILE A 164 38.08 -26.30 5.86
CA ILE A 164 38.69 -25.71 7.05
C ILE A 164 38.75 -26.72 8.19
N VAL A 165 37.69 -27.48 8.44
CA VAL A 165 37.71 -28.54 9.48
C VAL A 165 38.82 -29.56 9.19
N ILE A 166 39.05 -29.95 7.93
CA ILE A 166 40.16 -30.85 7.57
C ILE A 166 41.51 -30.20 7.86
N ILE A 167 41.70 -28.95 7.45
CA ILE A 167 42.94 -28.21 7.73
C ILE A 167 43.15 -28.12 9.25
N SER A 168 42.12 -27.77 10.01
CA SER A 168 42.13 -27.67 11.46
C SER A 168 42.54 -28.98 12.12
N ILE A 169 42.00 -30.13 11.72
CA ILE A 169 42.39 -31.44 12.27
C ILE A 169 43.90 -31.69 12.05
N ASN A 170 44.40 -31.46 10.83
CA ASN A 170 45.81 -31.67 10.50
C ASN A 170 46.77 -30.70 11.22
N LEU A 171 46.31 -29.50 11.58
CA LEU A 171 47.11 -28.48 12.27
C LEU A 171 46.83 -28.39 13.78
N SER A 172 45.87 -29.15 14.29
CA SER A 172 45.33 -29.03 15.66
C SER A 172 46.37 -29.27 16.75
N ASP A 173 47.40 -30.08 16.47
CA ASP A 173 48.51 -30.35 17.38
C ASP A 173 49.34 -29.09 17.70
N TYR A 174 49.37 -28.12 16.79
CA TYR A 174 50.17 -26.89 16.90
C TYR A 174 49.31 -25.64 17.11
N PHE A 175 48.13 -25.56 16.48
CA PHE A 175 47.32 -24.34 16.44
C PHE A 175 45.83 -24.61 16.71
N TRP A 176 45.45 -24.65 17.99
CA TRP A 176 44.06 -24.87 18.45
C TRP A 176 43.05 -23.80 17.98
N PHE A 177 43.51 -22.58 17.67
CA PHE A 177 42.65 -21.46 17.31
C PHE A 177 42.31 -21.40 15.81
N VAL A 178 42.88 -22.26 14.98
CA VAL A 178 42.70 -22.24 13.51
C VAL A 178 41.23 -22.42 13.15
N ASP A 179 40.59 -23.44 13.69
CA ASP A 179 39.18 -23.75 13.42
C ASP A 179 38.22 -22.60 13.79
N PRO A 180 38.21 -22.08 15.04
CA PRO A 180 37.33 -20.99 15.40
C PRO A 180 37.65 -19.69 14.68
N LEU A 181 38.92 -19.40 14.37
CA LEU A 181 39.28 -18.20 13.61
C LEU A 181 38.69 -18.23 12.20
N PHE A 182 38.89 -19.34 11.49
CA PHE A 182 38.36 -19.51 10.14
C PHE A 182 36.83 -19.59 10.14
N GLY A 183 36.21 -20.20 11.15
CA GLY A 183 34.76 -20.22 11.32
C GLY A 183 34.15 -18.82 11.45
N VAL A 184 34.79 -17.90 12.19
CA VAL A 184 34.37 -16.49 12.25
C VAL A 184 34.51 -15.79 10.89
N VAL A 185 35.62 -16.01 10.18
CA VAL A 185 35.85 -15.41 8.85
C VAL A 185 34.80 -15.89 7.84
N ILE A 186 34.51 -17.20 7.82
CA ILE A 186 33.45 -17.76 6.97
C ILE A 186 32.10 -17.17 7.34
N SER A 187 31.75 -17.12 8.64
CA SER A 187 30.48 -16.55 9.10
C SER A 187 30.26 -15.12 8.58
N LEU A 188 31.28 -14.25 8.66
CA LEU A 188 31.20 -12.89 8.12
C LEU A 188 31.03 -12.87 6.60
N TYR A 189 31.73 -13.76 5.88
CA TYR A 189 31.58 -13.91 4.43
C TYR A 189 30.17 -14.36 4.02
N ILE A 190 29.61 -15.37 4.70
CA ILE A 190 28.24 -15.85 4.46
C ILE A 190 27.26 -14.71 4.72
N PHE A 191 27.42 -14.02 5.85
CA PHE A 191 26.52 -12.93 6.23
C PHE A 191 26.49 -11.83 5.17
N HIS A 192 27.67 -11.36 4.74
CA HIS A 192 27.77 -10.33 3.70
C HIS A 192 27.15 -10.78 2.36
N SER A 193 27.45 -12.01 1.94
CA SER A 193 26.94 -12.55 0.67
C SER A 193 25.43 -12.76 0.70
N SER A 194 24.90 -13.28 1.81
CA SER A 194 23.47 -13.50 2.04
C SER A 194 22.72 -12.17 2.10
N TYR A 195 23.31 -11.14 2.72
CA TYR A 195 22.73 -9.79 2.74
C TYR A 195 22.60 -9.16 1.36
N SER A 196 23.59 -9.38 0.49
CA SER A 196 23.50 -8.92 -0.90
C SER A 196 22.36 -9.61 -1.66
N LEU A 197 22.15 -10.92 -1.47
CA LEU A 197 21.05 -11.66 -2.10
C LEU A 197 19.70 -11.24 -1.54
N PHE A 198 19.59 -11.14 -0.22
CA PHE A 198 18.40 -10.67 0.48
C PHE A 198 17.96 -9.30 -0.01
N ARG A 199 18.87 -8.32 -0.04
CA ARG A 199 18.54 -6.95 -0.46
C ARG A 199 18.07 -6.90 -1.91
N LYS A 200 18.66 -7.70 -2.80
CA LYS A 200 18.26 -7.79 -4.20
C LYS A 200 16.88 -8.41 -4.34
N ALA A 201 16.64 -9.56 -3.71
CA ALA A 201 15.35 -10.25 -3.74
C ALA A 201 14.22 -9.40 -3.14
N PHE A 202 14.48 -8.75 -1.99
CA PHE A 202 13.53 -7.87 -1.34
C PHE A 202 13.14 -6.69 -2.25
N LYS A 203 14.11 -6.05 -2.90
CA LYS A 203 13.85 -4.97 -3.87
C LYS A 203 12.96 -5.42 -5.03
N ASN A 204 13.20 -6.62 -5.57
CA ASN A 204 12.36 -7.16 -6.64
C ASN A 204 10.94 -7.47 -6.15
N LEU A 205 10.77 -7.97 -4.93
CA LEU A 205 9.45 -8.28 -4.36
C LEU A 205 8.59 -7.04 -4.14
N VAL A 206 9.20 -5.93 -3.71
CA VAL A 206 8.50 -4.64 -3.47
C VAL A 206 8.35 -3.78 -4.73
N ASP A 207 8.64 -4.33 -5.92
CA ASP A 207 8.55 -3.62 -7.19
C ASP A 207 9.43 -2.35 -7.25
N HIS A 208 10.67 -2.44 -6.77
CA HIS A 208 11.64 -1.35 -6.92
C HIS A 208 11.92 -1.05 -8.40
N GLU A 209 12.07 0.23 -8.72
CA GLU A 209 12.35 0.70 -10.08
C GLU A 209 13.61 0.08 -10.70
N LEU A 210 13.63 0.03 -12.03
CA LEU A 210 14.81 -0.31 -12.82
C LEU A 210 15.99 0.61 -12.45
N PRO A 211 17.25 0.16 -12.62
CA PRO A 211 18.41 1.02 -12.47
C PRO A 211 18.28 2.30 -13.31
N GLU A 212 18.78 3.42 -12.78
CA GLU A 212 18.66 4.72 -13.45
C GLU A 212 19.24 4.72 -14.86
N GLN A 213 20.33 3.98 -15.08
CA GLN A 213 20.92 3.81 -16.40
C GLN A 213 19.95 3.19 -17.42
N ASP A 214 19.15 2.22 -16.99
CA ASP A 214 18.17 1.54 -17.85
C ASP A 214 16.94 2.43 -18.07
N ARG A 215 16.50 3.16 -17.04
CA ARG A 215 15.42 4.16 -17.15
C ARG A 215 15.78 5.26 -18.15
N GLN A 216 17.01 5.77 -18.10
CA GLN A 216 17.49 6.80 -19.03
C GLN A 216 17.55 6.31 -20.48
N LYS A 217 17.86 5.02 -20.72
CA LYS A 217 17.76 4.44 -22.07
C LYS A 217 16.33 4.49 -22.59
N ILE A 218 15.35 4.07 -21.79
CA ILE A 218 13.93 4.10 -22.17
C ILE A 218 13.50 5.53 -22.50
N ILE A 219 13.84 6.49 -21.62
CA ILE A 219 13.55 7.92 -21.83
C ILE A 219 14.20 8.42 -23.13
N SER A 220 15.44 8.02 -23.41
CA SER A 220 16.15 8.43 -24.63
C SER A 220 15.52 7.86 -25.91
N ILE A 221 15.02 6.62 -25.88
CA ILE A 221 14.31 6.01 -27.01
C ILE A 221 13.05 6.83 -27.32
N VAL A 222 12.25 7.14 -26.30
CA VAL A 222 11.02 7.91 -26.47
C VAL A 222 11.30 9.34 -26.97
N ASN A 223 12.26 10.04 -26.38
CA ASN A 223 12.59 11.42 -26.76
C ASN A 223 13.18 11.55 -28.17
N ASN A 224 13.78 10.48 -28.71
CA ASN A 224 14.32 10.47 -30.06
C ASN A 224 13.26 10.17 -31.13
N HIS A 225 12.07 9.72 -30.73
CA HIS A 225 11.02 9.35 -31.65
C HIS A 225 10.18 10.57 -32.07
N LEU A 226 10.18 10.92 -33.36
CA LEU A 226 9.50 12.12 -33.91
C LEU A 226 7.99 12.19 -33.60
N GLY A 227 7.35 11.04 -33.40
CA GLY A 227 5.91 10.94 -33.10
C GLY A 227 5.54 11.16 -31.63
N ALA A 228 6.52 11.21 -30.72
CA ALA A 228 6.31 11.40 -29.29
C ALA A 228 6.67 12.85 -28.90
N LYS A 229 5.77 13.52 -28.18
CA LYS A 229 6.01 14.88 -27.65
C LYS A 229 6.60 14.83 -26.23
N GLY A 230 6.41 13.73 -25.52
CA GLY A 230 6.86 13.54 -24.15
C GLY A 230 6.47 12.18 -23.58
N MET A 231 6.91 11.93 -22.35
CA MET A 231 6.51 10.75 -21.57
C MET A 231 6.44 11.14 -20.09
N HIS A 232 5.40 10.67 -19.44
CA HIS A 232 5.21 10.79 -18.00
C HIS A 232 4.77 9.45 -17.40
N GLU A 233 4.59 9.40 -16.08
CA GLU A 233 4.02 8.23 -15.40
C GLU A 233 4.81 6.92 -15.61
N MET A 234 6.11 6.99 -15.90
CA MET A 234 6.93 5.82 -16.17
C MET A 234 7.13 4.96 -14.91
N LYS A 235 6.45 3.82 -14.86
CA LYS A 235 6.55 2.79 -13.80
C LYS A 235 7.33 1.60 -14.35
N THR A 236 8.39 1.22 -13.65
CA THR A 236 9.24 0.12 -14.08
C THR A 236 9.55 -0.81 -12.92
N ARG A 237 9.73 -2.10 -13.19
CA ARG A 237 10.14 -3.10 -12.19
C ARG A 237 10.77 -4.32 -12.84
N TYR A 238 11.49 -5.12 -12.06
CA TYR A 238 11.89 -6.48 -12.44
C TYR A 238 11.03 -7.52 -11.71
N ALA A 239 10.67 -8.61 -12.39
CA ALA A 239 10.35 -9.88 -11.75
C ALA A 239 11.27 -10.96 -12.31
N GLY A 240 12.13 -11.55 -11.45
CA GLY A 240 13.21 -12.41 -11.92
C GLY A 240 14.15 -11.69 -12.90
N GLN A 241 14.15 -12.10 -14.18
CA GLN A 241 14.94 -11.48 -15.26
C GLN A 241 14.09 -10.65 -16.24
N LYS A 242 12.76 -10.65 -16.08
CA LYS A 242 11.82 -9.97 -16.96
C LYS A 242 11.57 -8.54 -16.46
N ALA A 243 11.79 -7.56 -17.33
CA ALA A 243 11.47 -6.16 -17.04
C ALA A 243 9.98 -5.91 -17.33
N PHE A 244 9.32 -5.15 -16.48
CA PHE A 244 7.99 -4.60 -16.75
C PHE A 244 8.13 -3.10 -16.88
N ILE A 245 7.65 -2.56 -17.99
CA ILE A 245 7.76 -1.15 -18.34
C ILE A 245 6.36 -0.65 -18.65
N GLN A 246 5.90 0.32 -17.89
CA GLN A 246 4.61 0.98 -18.09
C GLN A 246 4.84 2.48 -18.15
N CYS A 247 4.25 3.16 -19.11
CA CYS A 247 4.36 4.61 -19.22
C CYS A 247 3.17 5.16 -19.98
N HIS A 248 2.94 6.47 -19.87
CA HIS A 248 2.07 7.13 -20.82
C HIS A 248 2.91 8.01 -21.75
N LEU A 249 2.57 7.91 -23.03
CA LEU A 249 3.24 8.58 -24.13
C LEU A 249 2.40 9.79 -24.55
N GLU A 250 2.98 10.98 -24.50
CA GLU A 250 2.31 12.20 -24.92
C GLU A 250 2.44 12.39 -26.41
N MET A 251 1.32 12.62 -27.08
CA MET A 251 1.20 12.64 -28.54
C MET A 251 0.33 13.80 -29.02
N ASP A 252 0.21 13.98 -30.33
CA ASP A 252 -0.68 14.99 -30.87
C ASP A 252 -2.16 14.60 -30.70
N GLY A 253 -2.97 15.45 -30.07
CA GLY A 253 -4.37 15.13 -29.74
C GLY A 253 -5.30 15.01 -30.94
N ASP A 254 -4.94 15.64 -32.06
CA ASP A 254 -5.68 15.54 -33.33
C ASP A 254 -5.31 14.28 -34.14
N MET A 255 -4.34 13.50 -33.67
CA MET A 255 -3.90 12.28 -34.33
C MET A 255 -4.98 11.19 -34.25
N SER A 256 -5.15 10.42 -35.33
CA SER A 256 -6.01 9.25 -35.27
C SER A 256 -5.44 8.21 -34.30
N LEU A 257 -6.33 7.52 -33.57
CA LEU A 257 -5.94 6.44 -32.64
C LEU A 257 -5.08 5.36 -33.33
N TYR A 258 -5.34 5.09 -34.62
CA TYR A 258 -4.55 4.15 -35.41
C TYR A 258 -3.08 4.60 -35.55
N ASN A 259 -2.85 5.88 -35.86
CA ASN A 259 -1.49 6.40 -36.00
C ASN A 259 -0.79 6.50 -34.63
N ALA A 260 -1.52 6.86 -33.58
CA ALA A 260 -1.01 6.88 -32.21
C ALA A 260 -0.54 5.49 -31.77
N HIS A 261 -1.37 4.46 -32.01
CA HIS A 261 -1.02 3.07 -31.72
C HIS A 261 0.19 2.60 -32.52
N LYS A 262 0.30 2.96 -33.81
CA LYS A 262 1.44 2.60 -34.65
C LYS A 262 2.77 3.14 -34.10
N ILE A 263 2.79 4.42 -33.70
CA ILE A 263 3.98 5.03 -33.08
C ILE A 263 4.31 4.36 -31.74
N SER A 264 3.29 4.05 -30.94
CA SER A 264 3.45 3.31 -29.70
C SER A 264 4.09 1.93 -29.94
N ASP A 265 3.70 1.22 -30.99
CA ASP A 265 4.27 -0.08 -31.36
C ASP A 265 5.73 0.05 -31.84
N GLU A 266 6.05 1.09 -32.61
CA GLU A 266 7.41 1.40 -33.06
C GLU A 266 8.35 1.63 -31.85
N ILE A 267 7.92 2.47 -30.90
CA ILE A 267 8.65 2.71 -29.64
C ILE A 267 8.77 1.44 -28.79
N ALA A 268 7.68 0.67 -28.65
CA ALA A 268 7.72 -0.58 -27.90
C ALA A 268 8.71 -1.57 -28.52
N PHE A 269 8.79 -1.64 -29.84
CA PHE A 269 9.76 -2.48 -30.55
C PHE A 269 11.20 -2.02 -30.33
N GLU A 270 11.48 -0.71 -30.34
CA GLU A 270 12.80 -0.18 -30.01
C GLU A 270 13.22 -0.51 -28.57
N ILE A 271 12.30 -0.38 -27.62
CA ILE A 271 12.54 -0.80 -26.22
C ILE A 271 12.82 -2.31 -26.15
N LEU A 272 12.09 -3.14 -26.90
CA LEU A 272 12.32 -4.60 -26.93
C LEU A 272 13.69 -4.98 -27.52
N GLN A 273 14.30 -4.16 -28.38
CA GLN A 273 15.66 -4.43 -28.86
C GLN A 273 16.70 -4.31 -27.74
N GLU A 274 16.52 -3.34 -26.84
CA GLU A 274 17.38 -3.16 -25.66
C GLU A 274 17.00 -4.11 -24.51
N PHE A 275 15.71 -4.44 -24.37
CA PHE A 275 15.16 -5.30 -23.33
C PHE A 275 14.33 -6.45 -23.94
N PRO A 276 14.98 -7.51 -24.46
CA PRO A 276 14.31 -8.56 -25.25
C PRO A 276 13.18 -9.34 -24.56
N GLU A 277 13.22 -9.43 -23.23
CA GLU A 277 12.24 -10.16 -22.43
C GLU A 277 11.23 -9.22 -21.75
N ALA A 278 11.26 -7.92 -22.06
CA ALA A 278 10.41 -6.94 -21.38
C ALA A 278 8.93 -7.11 -21.73
N GLU A 279 8.08 -6.87 -20.74
CA GLU A 279 6.65 -6.64 -20.92
C GLU A 279 6.37 -5.15 -20.85
N ILE A 280 5.81 -4.62 -21.94
CA ILE A 280 5.66 -3.19 -22.15
C ILE A 280 4.17 -2.88 -22.31
N ILE A 281 3.69 -1.90 -21.54
CA ILE A 281 2.34 -1.35 -21.69
C ILE A 281 2.48 0.16 -21.83
N ILE A 282 2.04 0.69 -22.96
CA ILE A 282 2.08 2.13 -23.24
C ILE A 282 0.66 2.63 -23.34
N HIS A 283 0.31 3.57 -22.46
CA HIS A 283 -0.90 4.37 -22.60
C HIS A 283 -0.62 5.57 -23.51
N GLN A 284 -1.59 5.97 -24.34
CA GLN A 284 -1.41 7.06 -25.31
C GLN A 284 -2.22 8.26 -24.83
N ASP A 285 -1.52 9.35 -24.51
CA ASP A 285 -2.12 10.58 -23.97
C ASP A 285 -2.02 11.73 -24.97
N PRO A 286 -3.06 12.56 -25.12
CA PRO A 286 -2.95 13.81 -25.84
C PRO A 286 -2.08 14.80 -25.06
N PHE A 287 -1.13 15.44 -25.76
CA PHE A 287 -0.25 16.43 -25.18
C PHE A 287 -1.02 17.65 -24.66
N GLY A 288 -0.66 18.09 -23.45
CA GLY A 288 -1.21 19.31 -22.82
C GLY A 288 -2.51 19.11 -22.03
N ILE A 289 -2.97 17.86 -21.84
CA ILE A 289 -4.05 17.54 -20.92
C ILE A 289 -3.45 17.06 -19.59
N GLU A 290 -3.64 17.82 -18.50
CA GLU A 290 -3.34 17.33 -17.16
C GLU A 290 -4.40 16.29 -16.76
N GLU A 291 -4.08 15.01 -16.92
CA GLU A 291 -4.93 13.94 -16.42
C GLU A 291 -4.67 13.67 -14.93
N HIS A 292 -5.76 13.57 -14.16
CA HIS A 292 -5.71 12.99 -12.83
C HIS A 292 -5.49 11.48 -12.97
N VAL A 293 -4.23 11.09 -12.84
CA VAL A 293 -3.71 9.73 -12.96
C VAL A 293 -4.50 8.69 -12.13
N ASN A 294 -5.04 9.10 -10.99
CA ASN A 294 -5.79 8.22 -10.11
C ASN A 294 -7.29 8.53 -10.17
N TYR A 295 -8.03 7.71 -10.93
CA TYR A 295 -9.50 7.81 -10.99
C TYR A 295 -10.17 7.73 -9.61
N ARG A 296 -9.55 7.10 -8.60
CA ARG A 296 -10.11 7.10 -7.23
C ARG A 296 -10.05 8.48 -6.60
N GLU A 297 -8.95 9.20 -6.77
CA GLU A 297 -8.82 10.58 -6.29
C GLU A 297 -9.80 11.49 -7.04
N TYR A 298 -9.91 11.32 -8.36
CA TYR A 298 -10.86 12.07 -9.19
C TYR A 298 -12.33 11.90 -8.77
N ILE A 299 -12.74 10.70 -8.36
CA ILE A 299 -14.13 10.45 -7.89
C ILE A 299 -14.39 11.19 -6.57
N VAL A 300 -13.42 11.16 -5.64
CA VAL A 300 -13.55 11.82 -4.33
C VAL A 300 -13.64 13.34 -4.50
N ASP A 301 -12.80 13.92 -5.36
CA ASP A 301 -12.81 15.37 -5.62
C ASP A 301 -14.13 15.83 -6.27
N LYS A 302 -14.70 15.02 -7.19
CA LYS A 302 -16.02 15.32 -7.75
C LYS A 302 -17.12 15.31 -6.71
N GLU A 303 -17.12 14.35 -5.79
CA GLU A 303 -18.14 14.26 -4.75
C GLU A 303 -18.02 15.39 -3.71
N ALA A 304 -16.79 15.75 -3.33
CA ALA A 304 -16.53 16.89 -2.45
C ALA A 304 -16.99 18.21 -3.07
N ASN A 305 -16.64 18.47 -4.34
CA ASN A 305 -17.06 19.67 -5.07
C ASN A 305 -18.58 19.74 -5.22
N PHE A 306 -19.24 18.59 -5.47
CA PHE A 306 -20.69 18.51 -5.57
C PHE A 306 -21.39 18.90 -4.26
N ASN A 307 -20.93 18.38 -3.12
CA ASN A 307 -21.54 18.70 -1.83
C ASN A 307 -21.27 20.15 -1.38
N ASN A 308 -20.08 20.68 -1.66
CA ASN A 308 -19.75 22.08 -1.38
C ASN A 308 -20.70 23.03 -2.12
N PHE A 309 -20.99 22.78 -3.40
CA PHE A 309 -21.91 23.61 -4.20
C PHE A 309 -23.30 23.79 -3.56
N PHE A 310 -23.90 22.70 -3.04
CA PHE A 310 -25.21 22.78 -2.39
C PHE A 310 -25.14 23.40 -0.99
N MET A 311 -24.07 23.13 -0.25
CA MET A 311 -23.85 23.80 1.04
C MET A 311 -23.66 25.31 0.86
N GLU A 312 -23.00 25.77 -0.21
CA GLU A 312 -22.93 27.20 -0.55
C GLU A 312 -24.33 27.81 -0.79
N GLN A 313 -25.26 27.07 -1.40
CA GLN A 313 -26.64 27.56 -1.56
C GLN A 313 -27.34 27.67 -0.20
N ALA A 314 -27.11 26.73 0.71
CA ALA A 314 -27.61 26.82 2.09
C ALA A 314 -26.99 28.02 2.83
N LEU A 315 -25.69 28.30 2.64
CA LEU A 315 -25.02 29.48 3.19
C LEU A 315 -25.60 30.80 2.66
N LYS A 316 -25.98 30.86 1.38
CA LYS A 316 -26.69 32.04 0.84
C LYS A 316 -28.00 32.29 1.57
N GLN A 317 -28.77 31.24 1.87
CA GLN A 317 -29.99 31.35 2.66
C GLN A 317 -29.70 31.78 4.11
N ALA A 318 -28.69 31.21 4.74
CA ALA A 318 -28.27 31.60 6.08
C ALA A 318 -27.88 33.09 6.15
N LYS A 319 -27.26 33.62 5.09
CA LYS A 319 -26.94 35.05 4.97
C LYS A 319 -28.20 35.93 4.85
N ILE A 320 -29.22 35.46 4.13
CA ILE A 320 -30.53 36.15 4.09
C ILE A 320 -31.16 36.22 5.48
N ALA A 321 -31.14 35.12 6.25
CA ALA A 321 -31.59 35.14 7.65
C ALA A 321 -30.78 36.13 8.50
N PHE A 322 -29.45 36.12 8.37
CA PHE A 322 -28.57 37.06 9.07
C PHE A 322 -28.96 38.53 8.83
N ASP A 323 -29.18 38.90 7.56
CA ASP A 323 -29.53 40.26 7.15
C ASP A 323 -30.90 40.69 7.69
N LYS A 324 -31.82 39.72 7.87
CA LYS A 324 -33.14 39.90 8.47
C LYS A 324 -33.17 39.90 10.01
N ASN A 325 -32.01 39.73 10.67
CA ASN A 325 -31.89 39.53 12.12
C ASN A 325 -32.53 38.23 12.64
N GLU A 326 -32.63 37.21 11.79
CA GLU A 326 -32.97 35.84 12.20
C GLU A 326 -31.70 35.07 12.56
N VAL A 327 -31.83 34.01 13.36
CA VAL A 327 -30.70 33.09 13.60
C VAL A 327 -30.20 32.54 12.26
N PRO A 328 -28.91 32.69 11.90
CA PRO A 328 -28.44 32.53 10.51
C PRO A 328 -28.24 31.05 10.15
N VAL A 329 -29.36 30.35 9.96
CA VAL A 329 -29.41 28.97 9.49
C VAL A 329 -30.13 28.94 8.15
N GLY A 330 -29.53 28.25 7.19
CA GLY A 330 -30.10 27.98 5.87
C GLY A 330 -30.17 26.48 5.62
N ALA A 331 -31.17 26.06 4.85
CA ALA A 331 -31.38 24.68 4.47
C ALA A 331 -31.77 24.56 2.99
N VAL A 332 -31.26 23.52 2.33
CA VAL A 332 -31.56 23.22 0.92
C VAL A 332 -31.87 21.73 0.79
N ILE A 333 -32.94 21.39 0.06
CA ILE A 333 -33.27 20.01 -0.30
C ILE A 333 -33.00 19.80 -1.79
N VAL A 334 -32.28 18.72 -2.10
CA VAL A 334 -31.72 18.46 -3.43
C VAL A 334 -32.19 17.10 -3.93
N ASP A 335 -32.65 17.08 -5.18
CA ASP A 335 -32.73 15.87 -5.98
C ASP A 335 -31.33 15.56 -6.52
N ARG A 336 -30.66 14.58 -5.91
CA ARG A 336 -29.27 14.26 -6.26
C ARG A 336 -29.15 13.65 -7.66
N LEU A 337 -30.17 12.93 -8.14
CA LEU A 337 -30.15 12.30 -9.47
C LEU A 337 -30.26 13.35 -10.57
N ASN A 338 -31.14 14.34 -10.39
CA ASN A 338 -31.37 15.41 -11.36
C ASN A 338 -30.52 16.67 -11.09
N GLN A 339 -29.67 16.64 -10.04
CA GLN A 339 -28.84 17.75 -9.58
C GLN A 339 -29.63 19.06 -9.37
N LYS A 340 -30.88 18.94 -8.90
CA LYS A 340 -31.83 20.05 -8.83
C LYS A 340 -32.19 20.39 -7.39
N ILE A 341 -32.14 21.67 -7.06
CA ILE A 341 -32.66 22.18 -5.79
C ILE A 341 -34.19 22.22 -5.84
N VAL A 342 -34.81 21.57 -4.86
CA VAL A 342 -36.26 21.43 -4.71
C VAL A 342 -36.82 22.46 -3.74
N ALA A 343 -36.08 22.75 -2.67
CA ALA A 343 -36.40 23.78 -1.69
C ALA A 343 -35.11 24.45 -1.22
N SER A 344 -35.17 25.75 -0.92
CA SER A 344 -34.03 26.54 -0.46
C SER A 344 -34.53 27.65 0.45
N THR A 345 -34.33 27.49 1.76
CA THR A 345 -35.01 28.28 2.80
C THR A 345 -34.05 28.69 3.91
N HIS A 346 -34.50 29.59 4.76
CA HIS A 346 -33.79 30.09 5.93
C HIS A 346 -34.70 30.15 7.14
N ASN A 347 -34.11 30.23 8.34
CA ASN A 347 -34.86 30.47 9.57
C ASN A 347 -35.72 31.74 9.45
N ASN A 348 -36.95 31.65 9.95
CA ASN A 348 -37.93 32.72 9.86
C ASN A 348 -38.80 32.80 11.13
N THR A 349 -38.18 32.53 12.28
CA THR A 349 -38.85 32.37 13.57
C THR A 349 -39.36 33.69 14.14
N GLU A 350 -38.59 34.77 13.98
CA GLU A 350 -38.89 36.09 14.51
C GLU A 350 -39.90 36.83 13.62
N GLU A 351 -39.71 36.81 12.30
CA GLU A 351 -40.60 37.46 11.33
C GLU A 351 -42.01 36.84 11.36
N LYS A 352 -42.08 35.51 11.51
CA LYS A 352 -43.37 34.77 11.58
C LYS A 352 -43.91 34.65 13.00
N ASN A 353 -43.13 35.05 14.00
CA ASN A 353 -43.46 34.89 15.42
C ASN A 353 -43.91 33.44 15.74
N ASN A 354 -43.16 32.46 15.24
CA ASN A 354 -43.48 31.04 15.38
C ASN A 354 -42.20 30.20 15.49
N ALA A 355 -42.04 29.52 16.61
CA ALA A 355 -40.86 28.72 16.94
C ALA A 355 -40.63 27.50 16.02
N LEU A 356 -41.61 27.11 15.20
CA LEU A 356 -41.48 25.98 14.27
C LEU A 356 -40.78 26.37 12.95
N TYR A 357 -40.62 27.66 12.67
CA TYR A 357 -40.11 28.16 11.38
C TYR A 357 -38.57 28.10 11.28
N HIS A 358 -38.04 26.91 11.57
CA HIS A 358 -36.64 26.57 11.31
C HIS A 358 -36.43 26.26 9.82
N ALA A 359 -35.26 26.57 9.30
CA ALA A 359 -34.91 26.40 7.89
C ALA A 359 -35.23 24.98 7.40
N GLU A 360 -34.85 23.95 8.15
CA GLU A 360 -35.06 22.54 7.82
C GLU A 360 -36.55 22.19 7.74
N ILE A 361 -37.36 22.69 8.67
CA ILE A 361 -38.80 22.45 8.69
C ILE A 361 -39.48 23.11 7.49
N ILE A 362 -39.10 24.36 7.18
CA ILE A 362 -39.64 25.09 6.03
C ILE A 362 -39.23 24.38 4.74
N ALA A 363 -37.97 23.95 4.62
CA ALA A 363 -37.47 23.24 3.44
C ALA A 363 -38.22 21.93 3.21
N ILE A 364 -38.40 21.12 4.26
CA ILE A 364 -39.16 19.86 4.18
C ILE A 364 -40.59 20.13 3.72
N ASN A 365 -41.25 21.14 4.29
CA ASN A 365 -42.61 21.50 3.91
C ASN A 365 -42.71 21.94 2.44
N GLU A 366 -41.81 22.81 1.98
CA GLU A 366 -41.77 23.25 0.58
C GLU A 366 -41.51 22.08 -0.38
N ALA A 367 -40.55 21.20 -0.04
CA ALA A 367 -40.25 20.02 -0.84
C ALA A 367 -41.45 19.06 -0.90
N CYS A 368 -42.11 18.80 0.23
CA CYS A 368 -43.29 17.93 0.26
C CYS A 368 -44.44 18.49 -0.59
N ASN A 369 -44.64 19.81 -0.58
CA ASN A 369 -45.65 20.47 -1.41
C ASN A 369 -45.30 20.40 -2.90
N LEU A 370 -44.04 20.67 -3.26
CA LEU A 370 -43.59 20.63 -4.65
C LEU A 370 -43.66 19.22 -5.24
N ILE A 371 -43.27 18.20 -4.46
CA ILE A 371 -43.25 16.79 -4.88
C ILE A 371 -44.62 16.12 -4.71
N SER A 372 -45.54 16.75 -3.97
CA SER A 372 -46.84 16.17 -3.59
C SER A 372 -46.71 14.83 -2.85
N SER A 373 -45.69 14.71 -1.99
CA SER A 373 -45.40 13.51 -1.21
C SER A 373 -44.83 13.89 0.16
N LYS A 374 -45.23 13.17 1.21
CA LYS A 374 -44.63 13.29 2.54
C LYS A 374 -43.30 12.54 2.70
N ASN A 375 -42.97 11.65 1.75
CA ASN A 375 -41.77 10.83 1.78
C ASN A 375 -40.75 11.37 0.78
N LEU A 376 -39.55 11.66 1.25
CA LEU A 376 -38.42 12.26 0.55
C LEU A 376 -37.21 11.30 0.45
N ASN A 377 -37.47 10.00 0.26
CA ASN A 377 -36.45 8.93 0.30
C ASN A 377 -35.32 9.08 -0.74
N ASP A 378 -35.53 9.89 -1.77
CA ASP A 378 -34.59 10.11 -2.88
C ASP A 378 -33.95 11.50 -2.85
N TYR A 379 -34.19 12.26 -1.78
CA TYR A 379 -33.70 13.63 -1.62
C TYR A 379 -32.74 13.74 -0.45
N ASP A 380 -31.75 14.63 -0.64
CA ASP A 380 -30.71 14.93 0.33
C ASP A 380 -30.97 16.35 0.90
N ILE A 381 -30.68 16.56 2.19
CA ILE A 381 -30.79 17.89 2.83
C ILE A 381 -29.41 18.41 3.23
N TYR A 382 -29.14 19.69 2.95
CA TYR A 382 -27.95 20.42 3.34
C TYR A 382 -28.33 21.53 4.32
N VAL A 383 -27.70 21.61 5.48
CA VAL A 383 -28.02 22.57 6.55
C VAL A 383 -26.76 23.25 7.07
N THR A 384 -26.74 24.56 7.21
CA THR A 384 -25.51 25.26 7.64
C THR A 384 -25.13 25.00 9.10
N LEU A 385 -26.09 24.63 9.95
CA LEU A 385 -25.88 24.31 11.35
C LEU A 385 -26.42 22.91 11.68
N GLU A 386 -25.81 22.24 12.65
CA GLU A 386 -26.29 20.96 13.16
C GLU A 386 -27.78 21.02 13.59
N PRO A 387 -28.66 20.18 13.00
CA PRO A 387 -30.08 20.19 13.32
C PRO A 387 -30.39 19.94 14.81
N CYS A 388 -31.36 20.68 15.33
CA CYS A 388 -31.90 20.46 16.66
C CYS A 388 -32.80 19.21 16.72
N ALA A 389 -33.25 18.81 17.92
CA ALA A 389 -34.05 17.60 18.10
C ALA A 389 -35.35 17.59 17.27
N MET A 390 -36.02 18.76 17.14
CA MET A 390 -37.22 18.91 16.32
C MET A 390 -36.92 18.68 14.83
N CYS A 391 -35.86 19.31 14.31
CA CYS A 391 -35.49 19.21 12.91
C CYS A 391 -34.97 17.81 12.57
N ALA A 392 -34.17 17.20 13.45
CA ALA A 392 -33.74 15.80 13.31
C ALA A 392 -34.93 14.83 13.27
N ALA A 393 -35.95 15.04 14.10
CA ALA A 393 -37.19 14.27 14.04
C ALA A 393 -37.93 14.49 12.71
N ALA A 394 -38.07 15.73 12.25
CA ALA A 394 -38.71 16.02 10.97
C ALA A 394 -37.98 15.38 9.77
N ILE A 395 -36.64 15.38 9.78
CA ILE A 395 -35.80 14.72 8.78
C ILE A 395 -36.07 13.21 8.76
N ALA A 396 -36.17 12.57 9.93
CA ALA A 396 -36.56 11.16 10.02
C ALA A 396 -37.99 10.94 9.48
N HIS A 397 -38.95 11.78 9.87
CA HIS A 397 -40.38 11.61 9.50
C HIS A 397 -40.68 11.87 8.03
N SER A 398 -39.91 12.74 7.39
CA SER A 398 -39.94 12.93 5.96
C SER A 398 -39.11 11.91 5.19
N ARG A 399 -38.33 11.06 5.88
CA ARG A 399 -37.47 10.01 5.30
C ARG A 399 -36.41 10.52 4.33
N LEU A 400 -35.84 11.70 4.59
CA LEU A 400 -34.71 12.20 3.79
C LEU A 400 -33.56 11.20 3.79
N LYS A 401 -32.94 10.98 2.63
CA LYS A 401 -31.93 9.93 2.45
C LYS A 401 -30.65 10.24 3.19
N ARG A 402 -30.18 11.48 3.05
CA ARG A 402 -28.92 11.95 3.64
C ARG A 402 -29.10 13.33 4.26
N LEU A 403 -28.35 13.56 5.33
CA LEU A 403 -28.22 14.83 6.01
C LEU A 403 -26.77 15.29 5.94
N PHE A 404 -26.56 16.41 5.28
CA PHE A 404 -25.29 17.13 5.24
C PHE A 404 -25.41 18.37 6.14
N TYR A 405 -24.47 18.59 7.06
CA TYR A 405 -24.42 19.85 7.81
C TYR A 405 -23.04 20.45 7.97
N GLY A 406 -23.01 21.78 8.11
CA GLY A 406 -21.79 22.56 8.25
C GLY A 406 -21.26 22.58 9.67
N ALA A 407 -21.60 23.62 10.44
CA ALA A 407 -21.09 23.80 11.78
C ALA A 407 -21.83 22.93 12.81
N SER A 408 -21.09 22.35 13.78
CA SER A 408 -21.67 21.67 14.95
C SER A 408 -22.36 22.65 15.90
N ASP A 409 -23.43 22.24 16.58
CA ASP A 409 -24.10 23.03 17.63
C ASP A 409 -24.05 22.29 18.97
N SER A 410 -23.05 22.63 19.79
CA SER A 410 -22.89 22.03 21.11
C SER A 410 -24.04 22.30 22.07
N LYS A 411 -24.87 23.34 21.83
CA LYS A 411 -25.94 23.76 22.75
C LYS A 411 -27.29 23.15 22.40
N HIS A 412 -27.68 23.16 21.13
CA HIS A 412 -29.01 22.73 20.71
C HIS A 412 -29.00 21.62 19.66
N GLY A 413 -27.83 21.31 19.07
CA GLY A 413 -27.66 20.23 18.11
C GLY A 413 -28.03 18.89 18.73
N ALA A 414 -28.67 18.03 17.93
CA ALA A 414 -29.19 16.74 18.36
C ALA A 414 -28.78 15.59 17.43
N VAL A 415 -27.83 15.81 16.53
CA VAL A 415 -27.38 14.79 15.55
C VAL A 415 -26.18 14.04 16.10
N GLU A 416 -25.08 14.75 16.31
CA GLU A 416 -23.87 14.26 16.98
C GLU A 416 -23.75 14.83 18.41
N SER A 417 -24.26 16.04 18.60
CA SER A 417 -24.35 16.75 19.88
C SER A 417 -25.57 16.31 20.69
N ASN A 418 -25.47 16.47 22.01
CA ASN A 418 -26.55 16.25 22.99
C ASN A 418 -27.33 14.93 22.80
N LEU A 419 -28.58 15.01 22.32
CA LEU A 419 -29.55 13.91 22.31
C LEU A 419 -29.18 12.77 21.35
N ARG A 420 -28.40 13.04 20.29
CA ARG A 420 -28.06 12.07 19.23
C ARG A 420 -29.28 11.30 18.74
N TYR A 421 -30.29 12.04 18.30
CA TYR A 421 -31.65 11.58 17.99
C TYR A 421 -31.68 10.32 17.11
N PHE A 422 -30.87 10.26 16.05
CA PHE A 422 -30.85 9.12 15.12
C PHE A 422 -30.33 7.81 15.75
N ASN A 423 -29.62 7.89 16.89
CA ASN A 423 -29.19 6.71 17.65
C ASN A 423 -30.28 6.18 18.59
N SER A 424 -31.37 6.92 18.77
CA SER A 424 -32.49 6.47 19.60
C SER A 424 -33.18 5.26 18.98
N SER A 425 -33.61 4.32 19.82
CA SER A 425 -34.42 3.17 19.41
C SER A 425 -35.80 3.59 18.86
N ALA A 426 -36.29 4.76 19.25
CA ALA A 426 -37.55 5.32 18.75
C ALA A 426 -37.45 5.89 17.32
N CYS A 427 -36.23 6.03 16.77
CA CYS A 427 -36.02 6.54 15.43
C CYS A 427 -36.29 5.44 14.38
N PHE A 428 -37.33 5.63 13.56
CA PHE A 428 -37.77 4.67 12.55
C PHE A 428 -37.09 4.83 11.18
N HIS A 429 -36.47 5.98 10.91
CA HIS A 429 -35.68 6.24 9.69
C HIS A 429 -34.40 6.97 10.04
N ARG A 430 -33.26 6.46 9.55
CA ARG A 430 -31.94 7.02 9.83
C ARG A 430 -31.30 7.49 8.51
N PRO A 431 -31.13 8.81 8.30
CA PRO A 431 -30.40 9.30 7.14
C PRO A 431 -28.91 8.93 7.26
N GLU A 432 -28.20 8.86 6.14
CA GLU A 432 -26.73 8.91 6.14
C GLU A 432 -26.30 10.33 6.56
N ILE A 433 -25.42 10.45 7.54
CA ILE A 433 -25.03 11.73 8.14
C ILE A 433 -23.62 12.10 7.69
N TYR A 434 -23.46 13.32 7.20
CA TYR A 434 -22.19 13.91 6.78
C TYR A 434 -22.05 15.28 7.45
N SER A 435 -21.02 15.43 8.28
CA SER A 435 -20.76 16.64 9.04
C SER A 435 -19.54 17.39 8.50
N GLY A 436 -19.43 18.68 8.82
CA GLY A 436 -18.21 19.46 8.58
C GLY A 436 -18.12 20.15 7.21
N ILE A 437 -19.16 20.12 6.39
CA ILE A 437 -19.12 20.70 5.03
C ILE A 437 -19.22 22.22 5.11
N LEU A 438 -18.16 22.94 4.70
CA LEU A 438 -18.05 24.39 4.86
C LEU A 438 -18.37 24.86 6.29
N ALA A 439 -17.88 24.10 7.27
CA ALA A 439 -18.15 24.34 8.68
C ALA A 439 -17.57 25.67 9.20
N GLU A 440 -16.44 26.11 8.65
CA GLU A 440 -15.81 27.38 9.02
C GLU A 440 -16.70 28.57 8.65
N ASP A 441 -17.16 28.65 7.40
CA ASP A 441 -18.06 29.70 6.91
C ASP A 441 -19.37 29.72 7.70
N SER A 442 -19.96 28.54 7.90
CA SER A 442 -21.19 28.38 8.69
C SER A 442 -21.00 28.85 10.13
N GLY A 443 -19.87 28.50 10.74
CA GLY A 443 -19.54 28.85 12.12
C GLY A 443 -19.21 30.35 12.29
N LEU A 444 -18.58 30.97 11.30
CA LEU A 444 -18.28 32.41 11.30
C LEU A 444 -19.57 33.24 11.32
N LEU A 445 -20.52 32.92 10.45
CA LEU A 445 -21.80 33.64 10.37
C LEU A 445 -22.57 33.58 11.70
N MET A 446 -22.57 32.43 12.37
CA MET A 446 -23.19 32.27 13.69
C MET A 446 -22.49 33.10 14.78
N LYS A 447 -21.15 33.13 14.78
CA LYS A 447 -20.36 33.94 15.73
C LYS A 447 -20.63 35.43 15.55
N GLU A 448 -20.69 35.90 14.32
CA GLU A 448 -20.98 37.31 13.99
C GLU A 448 -22.39 37.71 14.45
N PHE A 449 -23.38 36.84 14.27
CA PHE A 449 -24.75 37.11 14.68
C PHE A 449 -24.87 37.33 16.19
N PHE A 450 -24.31 36.42 17.00
CA PHE A 450 -24.31 36.59 18.46
C PHE A 450 -23.44 37.74 18.94
N LYS A 451 -22.42 38.15 18.20
CA LYS A 451 -21.68 39.39 18.47
C LYS A 451 -22.56 40.62 18.23
N ARG A 452 -23.32 40.65 17.13
CA ARG A 452 -24.28 41.71 16.80
C ARG A 452 -25.37 41.84 17.87
N ILE A 453 -26.01 40.74 18.26
CA ILE A 453 -27.04 40.74 19.32
C ILE A 453 -26.49 41.30 20.63
N ARG A 454 -25.31 40.84 21.08
CA ARG A 454 -24.68 41.32 22.33
C ARG A 454 -24.43 42.83 22.30
N THR A 455 -23.98 43.35 21.15
CA THR A 455 -23.71 44.77 20.96
C THR A 455 -24.99 45.62 21.04
N VAL A 456 -26.08 45.14 20.42
CA VAL A 456 -27.40 45.81 20.49
C VAL A 456 -27.94 45.82 21.92
N ILE A 457 -27.79 44.73 22.67
CA ILE A 457 -28.24 44.66 24.07
C ILE A 457 -27.42 45.63 24.94
N SER A 458 -26.11 45.71 24.75
CA SER A 458 -25.27 46.65 25.49
C SER A 458 -25.52 48.12 25.16
N SER A 459 -25.99 48.45 23.95
CA SER A 459 -26.30 49.84 23.58
C SER A 459 -27.68 50.30 24.09
N HIS A 460 -28.60 49.37 24.36
CA HIS A 460 -29.95 49.66 24.86
C HIS A 460 -30.03 49.68 26.40
N SER A 461 -29.00 49.26 27.13
CA SER A 461 -28.96 49.39 28.59
C SER A 461 -28.67 50.80 29.11
N ASP A 462 -28.27 51.72 28.22
CA ASP A 462 -27.87 53.09 28.59
C ASP A 462 -28.95 54.15 28.35
N ASN A 463 -30.12 53.79 27.78
CA ASN A 463 -31.27 54.69 27.58
C ASN A 463 -32.57 53.96 27.94
N LEU A 464 -32.93 53.99 29.23
CA LEU A 464 -34.24 53.60 29.74
C LEU A 464 -35.00 54.88 30.08
N ASP A 465 -35.59 55.52 29.08
CA ASP A 465 -36.72 56.47 29.17
C ASP A 465 -36.92 57.07 27.76
N ASP A 466 -37.48 56.29 26.82
CA ASP A 466 -38.46 56.77 25.82
C ASP A 466 -38.69 55.76 24.68
N VAL A 467 -39.98 55.47 24.48
CA VAL A 467 -40.61 54.85 23.30
C VAL A 467 -40.29 53.37 23.01
N ILE A 468 -41.18 52.51 23.54
CA ILE A 468 -41.49 51.20 22.94
C ILE A 468 -42.33 51.44 21.66
N PRO A 469 -41.99 50.78 20.55
CA PRO A 469 -42.97 49.92 19.90
C PRO A 469 -42.45 48.48 19.92
N ALA A 470 -43.27 47.59 20.47
CA ALA A 470 -43.03 46.17 20.57
C ALA A 470 -42.81 45.55 19.17
N LYS A 471 -41.60 45.06 18.87
CA LYS A 471 -41.38 44.18 17.70
C LYS A 471 -40.12 43.31 17.70
N ALA A 472 -39.41 43.19 18.82
CA ALA A 472 -38.38 42.16 19.02
C ALA A 472 -38.72 41.40 20.29
N GLY A 473 -39.41 40.27 20.15
CA GLY A 473 -39.76 39.36 21.23
C GLY A 473 -38.57 38.55 21.75
N ILE A 474 -37.37 39.13 21.75
CA ILE A 474 -36.21 38.50 22.40
C ILE A 474 -36.45 38.63 23.90
N HIS A 475 -37.13 37.65 24.49
CA HIS A 475 -37.27 37.55 25.93
C HIS A 475 -35.87 37.49 26.54
N THR A 476 -35.41 38.61 27.07
CA THR A 476 -34.12 38.88 27.72
C THR A 476 -33.89 38.12 29.04
N LYS A 477 -34.54 36.97 29.24
CA LYS A 477 -34.52 36.24 30.51
C LYS A 477 -33.48 35.12 30.60
N PHE A 478 -32.70 34.84 29.55
CA PHE A 478 -31.77 33.69 29.52
C PHE A 478 -30.26 34.01 29.56
N LEU A 479 -29.85 35.27 29.79
CA LEU A 479 -28.43 35.65 29.88
C LEU A 479 -27.95 36.09 31.28
N LYS A 480 -28.74 35.84 32.33
CA LYS A 480 -28.31 36.03 33.73
C LYS A 480 -28.15 34.70 34.47
N THR A 481 -27.20 33.87 34.05
CA THR A 481 -26.55 32.89 34.95
C THR A 481 -25.19 32.48 34.41
N LYS A 482 -24.14 33.09 34.98
CA LYS A 482 -22.81 32.54 35.35
C LYS A 482 -21.76 33.65 35.29
N SER A 483 -21.62 34.34 36.43
CA SER A 483 -20.30 34.66 36.99
C SER A 483 -19.64 33.38 37.48
#